data_AF-A0A924RJF2-F1
#
_entry.id   AF-A0A924RJF2-F1
#
_cell.length_a   1.000
_cell.length_b   1.000
_cell.length_c   1.000
_cell.angle_alpha   90.00
_cell.angle_beta   90.00
_cell.angle_gamma   90.00
#
_symmetry.space_group_name_H-M   'P 1'
#
loop_
_entity.id
_entity.type
_entity.pdbx_description
1 polymer ?
#
loop_
_entity_poly.entity_id
_entity_poly.type
_entity_poly.pdbx_seq_one_letter_code
_entity_poly.pdbx_strand_id
1 'polypeptide(L)'
;MKQIAGKITLIDFWASWCGPCRKENPNVVAVYKEFHSRGLNIIGVSLDDDEAKWKQAITKDKLVWNQVSNLKGWEDPIAKKYEVNQIPMCFLIDANGNIIAKDLHGAELRAKIAELLPK
;
A
#
# COMPACT_ATOMS: atom_id res chain seq x y z
N MET A 1 7.57 -4.91 -25.75
CA MET A 1 7.07 -4.46 -24.43
C MET A 1 7.10 -5.66 -23.51
N LYS A 2 8.01 -5.68 -22.52
CA LYS A 2 8.15 -6.82 -21.60
C LYS A 2 6.96 -6.82 -20.66
N GLN A 3 6.03 -7.74 -20.88
CA GLN A 3 4.99 -8.09 -19.94
C GLN A 3 5.71 -8.56 -18.66
N ILE A 4 5.56 -7.82 -17.56
CA ILE A 4 6.15 -8.18 -16.27
C ILE A 4 5.34 -9.38 -15.76
N ALA A 5 5.68 -10.57 -16.24
CA ALA A 5 5.21 -11.83 -15.70
C ALA A 5 5.93 -12.05 -14.36
N GLY A 6 5.57 -11.27 -13.34
CA GLY A 6 6.25 -11.24 -12.06
C GLY A 6 5.54 -10.29 -11.10
N LYS A 7 5.13 -10.84 -9.95
CA LYS A 7 4.38 -10.21 -8.86
C LYS A 7 4.64 -8.70 -8.70
N ILE A 8 3.61 -7.90 -8.89
CA ILE A 8 3.64 -6.46 -8.58
C ILE A 8 3.34 -6.29 -7.09
N THR A 9 4.08 -5.43 -6.40
CA THR A 9 3.84 -5.13 -4.98
C THR A 9 3.55 -3.66 -4.79
N LEU A 10 2.41 -3.34 -4.17
CA LEU A 10 2.08 -2.01 -3.68
C LEU A 10 2.57 -1.90 -2.23
N ILE A 11 3.47 -0.96 -1.95
CA ILE A 11 3.80 -0.55 -0.58
C ILE A 11 2.94 0.66 -0.26
N ASP A 12 2.10 0.55 0.77
CA ASP A 12 1.15 1.56 1.17
C ASP A 12 1.54 2.12 2.55
N PHE A 13 1.95 3.39 2.59
CA PHE A 13 2.29 4.11 3.82
C PHE A 13 1.06 4.84 4.34
N TRP A 14 0.63 4.47 5.54
CA TRP A 14 -0.62 4.95 6.13
C TRP A 14 -0.50 5.04 7.66
N ALA A 15 -1.56 5.50 8.33
CA ALA A 15 -1.67 5.44 9.79
C ALA A 15 -3.14 5.44 10.23
N SER A 16 -3.44 4.92 11.43
CA SER A 16 -4.79 4.88 11.96
C SER A 16 -5.42 6.26 12.12
N TRP A 17 -4.60 7.26 12.42
CA TRP A 17 -4.95 8.68 12.59
C TRP A 17 -5.00 9.48 11.28
N CYS A 18 -4.57 8.90 10.15
CA CYS A 18 -4.58 9.56 8.85
C CYS A 18 -5.96 9.48 8.20
N GLY A 19 -6.80 10.51 8.41
CA GLY A 19 -8.15 10.58 7.82
C GLY A 19 -8.24 10.28 6.31
N PRO A 20 -7.40 10.90 5.46
CA PRO A 20 -7.39 10.60 4.02
C PRO A 20 -7.00 9.15 3.70
N CYS A 21 -6.01 8.57 4.38
CA CYS A 21 -5.63 7.16 4.19
C CYS A 21 -6.82 6.23 4.47
N ARG A 22 -7.53 6.48 5.58
CA ARG A 22 -8.72 5.69 5.98
C ARG A 22 -9.85 5.79 4.96
N LYS A 23 -9.96 6.91 4.23
CA LYS A 23 -10.94 7.10 3.14
C LYS A 23 -10.54 6.35 1.87
N GLU A 24 -9.25 6.15 1.63
CA GLU A 24 -8.72 5.43 0.46
C GLU A 24 -8.70 3.91 0.68
N ASN A 25 -8.59 3.44 1.92
CA ASN A 25 -8.57 2.02 2.27
C ASN A 25 -9.67 1.15 1.60
N PRO A 26 -10.95 1.58 1.53
CA PRO A 26 -11.97 0.84 0.79
C PRO A 26 -11.63 0.62 -0.69
N ASN A 27 -11.01 1.60 -1.35
CA ASN A 27 -10.55 1.47 -2.74
C ASN A 27 -9.40 0.47 -2.83
N VAL A 28 -8.40 0.56 -1.94
CA VAL A 28 -7.28 -0.38 -1.89
C VAL A 28 -7.76 -1.82 -1.66
N VAL A 29 -8.76 -2.01 -0.77
CA VAL A 29 -9.40 -3.32 -0.55
C VAL A 29 -10.08 -3.85 -1.81
N ALA A 30 -10.79 -2.99 -2.56
CA ALA A 30 -11.44 -3.38 -3.81
C ALA A 30 -10.40 -3.80 -4.87
N VAL A 31 -9.35 -3.00 -5.03
CA VAL A 31 -8.20 -3.29 -5.91
C VAL A 31 -7.54 -4.60 -5.53
N TYR A 32 -7.27 -4.82 -4.24
CA TYR A 32 -6.66 -6.08 -3.79
C TYR A 32 -7.53 -7.29 -4.14
N LYS A 33 -8.83 -7.24 -3.86
CA LYS A 33 -9.75 -8.35 -4.18
C LYS A 33 -9.78 -8.68 -5.66
N GLU A 34 -9.70 -7.67 -6.52
CA GLU A 34 -9.78 -7.85 -7.98
C GLU A 34 -8.47 -8.36 -8.59
N PHE A 35 -7.33 -7.88 -8.09
CA PHE A 35 -6.03 -8.09 -8.73
C PHE A 35 -5.10 -9.05 -7.98
N HIS A 36 -5.41 -9.45 -6.75
CA HIS A 36 -4.53 -10.31 -5.95
C HIS A 36 -4.23 -11.65 -6.64
N SER A 37 -5.27 -12.34 -7.14
CA SER A 37 -5.12 -13.61 -7.87
C SER A 37 -4.34 -13.45 -9.18
N ARG A 38 -4.27 -12.24 -9.73
CA ARG A 38 -3.54 -11.89 -10.97
C ARG A 38 -2.09 -11.48 -10.71
N GLY A 39 -1.64 -11.47 -9.45
CA GLY A 39 -0.25 -11.21 -9.08
C GLY A 39 -0.01 -9.90 -8.33
N LEU A 40 -1.06 -9.20 -7.87
CA LEU A 40 -0.91 -8.06 -6.97
C LEU A 40 -0.64 -8.52 -5.53
N ASN A 41 0.41 -7.99 -4.92
CA ASN A 41 0.62 -8.02 -3.48
C ASN A 41 0.54 -6.60 -2.92
N ILE A 42 0.17 -6.50 -1.65
CA ILE A 42 0.18 -5.23 -0.93
C ILE A 42 0.90 -5.43 0.40
N ILE A 43 1.74 -4.46 0.78
CA ILE A 43 2.37 -4.37 2.09
C ILE A 43 1.98 -3.01 2.66
N GLY A 44 1.23 -3.02 3.76
CA GLY A 44 0.94 -1.80 4.50
C GLY A 44 2.06 -1.51 5.49
N VAL A 45 2.60 -0.29 5.45
CA VAL A 45 3.57 0.22 6.41
C VAL A 45 2.88 1.32 7.22
N SER A 46 2.61 1.02 8.49
CA SER A 46 1.92 1.96 9.38
C SER A 46 2.91 2.85 10.14
N LEU A 47 2.64 4.15 10.09
CA LEU A 47 3.26 5.20 10.91
C LEU A 47 2.43 5.48 12.18
N ASP A 48 1.76 4.47 12.72
CA ASP A 48 1.23 4.55 14.08
C ASP A 48 2.37 4.51 15.11
N ASP A 49 2.06 4.99 16.31
CA ASP A 49 2.87 4.86 17.54
C ASP A 49 2.11 4.09 18.63
N ASP A 50 0.86 3.72 18.36
CA ASP A 50 -0.04 3.00 19.25
C ASP A 50 -0.52 1.71 18.55
N GLU A 51 -0.05 0.58 19.07
CA GLU A 51 -0.35 -0.75 18.52
C GLU A 51 -1.84 -1.08 18.52
N ALA A 52 -2.57 -0.65 19.56
CA ALA A 52 -3.98 -0.96 19.71
C ALA A 52 -4.81 -0.21 18.67
N LYS A 53 -4.53 1.08 18.45
CA LYS A 53 -5.19 1.88 17.40
C LYS A 53 -4.88 1.34 16.01
N TRP A 54 -3.64 0.96 15.76
CA TRP A 54 -3.22 0.36 14.50
C TRP A 54 -3.98 -0.94 14.20
N LYS A 55 -3.99 -1.89 15.14
CA LYS A 55 -4.70 -3.18 15.00
C LYS A 55 -6.22 -2.99 14.86
N GLN A 56 -6.80 -2.06 15.62
CA GLN A 56 -8.21 -1.73 15.50
C GLN A 56 -8.54 -1.16 14.12
N ALA A 57 -7.69 -0.29 13.57
CA ALA A 57 -7.86 0.28 12.25
C ALA A 57 -7.77 -0.77 11.15
N ILE A 58 -6.79 -1.68 11.21
CA ILE A 58 -6.66 -2.82 10.29
C ILE A 58 -7.97 -3.63 10.25
N THR A 59 -8.49 -3.97 11.43
CA THR A 59 -9.70 -4.79 11.56
C THR A 59 -10.92 -4.05 11.01
N LYS A 60 -11.09 -2.77 11.38
CA LYS A 60 -12.22 -1.94 10.97
C LYS A 60 -12.26 -1.75 9.45
N ASP A 61 -11.10 -1.55 8.84
CA ASP A 61 -10.98 -1.25 7.42
C ASP A 61 -10.81 -2.51 6.55
N LYS A 62 -10.71 -3.68 7.19
CA LYS A 62 -10.57 -4.99 6.53
C LYS A 62 -9.30 -5.05 5.66
N LEU A 63 -8.19 -4.55 6.19
CA LEU A 63 -6.89 -4.61 5.53
C LEU A 63 -6.30 -6.01 5.71
N VAL A 64 -6.60 -6.90 4.76
CA VAL A 64 -6.32 -8.35 4.87
C VAL A 64 -4.90 -8.74 4.43
N TRP A 65 -4.16 -7.82 3.81
CA TRP A 65 -2.78 -8.06 3.38
C TRP A 65 -1.79 -7.85 4.52
N ASN A 66 -0.50 -8.12 4.26
CA ASN A 66 0.54 -8.00 5.27
C ASN A 66 0.69 -6.55 5.74
N GLN A 67 0.62 -6.35 7.05
CA GLN A 67 0.74 -5.06 7.71
C GLN A 67 1.97 -5.09 8.61
N VAL A 68 2.82 -4.07 8.51
CA VAL A 68 4.02 -3.89 9.35
C VAL A 68 4.02 -2.50 9.96
N SER A 69 4.58 -2.39 11.16
CA SER A 69 4.83 -1.10 11.81
C SER A 69 5.96 -1.27 12.82
N ASN A 70 6.86 -0.29 12.90
CA ASN A 70 7.84 -0.22 14.00
C ASN A 70 7.31 0.59 15.20
N LEU A 71 6.07 1.09 15.15
CA LEU A 71 5.46 1.95 16.17
C LEU A 71 6.27 3.20 16.48
N LYS A 72 6.89 3.79 15.45
CA LYS A 72 7.79 4.95 15.55
C LYS A 72 7.25 6.21 14.86
N GLY A 73 6.01 6.18 14.37
CA GLY A 73 5.47 7.31 13.60
C GLY A 73 6.37 7.67 12.42
N TRP A 74 6.67 8.97 12.28
CA TRP A 74 7.57 9.51 11.25
C TRP A 74 9.04 9.07 11.42
N GLU A 75 9.41 8.54 12.58
CA GLU A 75 10.75 8.00 12.83
C GLU A 75 10.90 6.53 12.37
N ASP A 76 9.89 5.97 11.69
CA ASP A 76 9.93 4.64 11.14
C ASP A 76 11.08 4.48 10.12
N PRO A 77 11.98 3.48 10.28
CA PRO A 77 13.14 3.32 9.43
C PRO A 77 12.79 2.97 7.97
N ILE A 78 11.64 2.34 7.72
CA ILE A 78 11.16 2.05 6.38
C ILE A 78 10.63 3.34 5.75
N ALA A 79 9.82 4.11 6.47
CA ALA A 79 9.32 5.41 5.98
C ALA A 79 10.48 6.35 5.62
N LYS A 80 11.51 6.43 6.48
CA LYS A 80 12.74 7.20 6.19
C LYS A 80 13.49 6.71 4.97
N LYS A 81 13.65 5.39 4.81
CA LYS A 81 14.34 4.81 3.65
C LYS A 81 13.64 5.11 2.32
N TYR A 82 12.31 5.21 2.34
CA TYR A 82 11.49 5.58 1.19
C TYR A 82 11.25 7.10 1.09
N GLU A 83 11.90 7.90 1.95
CA GLU A 83 11.77 9.36 2.01
C GLU A 83 10.30 9.84 2.13
N VAL A 84 9.50 9.10 2.90
CA VAL A 84 8.08 9.38 3.11
C VAL A 84 7.91 10.50 4.14
N ASN A 85 7.58 11.69 3.64
CA ASN A 85 7.35 12.88 4.46
C ASN A 85 5.86 13.28 4.57
N GLN A 86 4.97 12.56 3.86
CA GLN A 86 3.52 12.77 3.91
C GLN A 86 2.80 11.44 3.70
N ILE A 87 1.60 11.31 4.26
CA ILE A 87 0.70 10.18 4.03
C ILE A 87 -0.71 10.69 3.68
N PRO A 88 -1.48 9.99 2.82
CA PRO A 88 -1.16 8.71 2.19
C PRO A 88 -0.04 8.82 1.16
N MET A 89 0.80 7.79 1.08
CA MET A 89 1.85 7.66 0.06
C MET A 89 1.96 6.18 -0.29
N CYS A 90 1.99 5.88 -1.59
CA CYS A 90 2.15 4.50 -2.04
C CYS A 90 3.27 4.39 -3.07
N PHE A 91 3.88 3.21 -3.15
CA PHE A 91 4.91 2.88 -4.13
C PHE A 91 4.55 1.56 -4.79
N LEU A 92 4.51 1.57 -6.12
CA LEU A 92 4.33 0.35 -6.89
C LEU A 92 5.69 -0.15 -7.34
N ILE A 93 5.96 -1.42 -7.06
CA ILE A 93 7.27 -2.03 -7.23
C ILE A 93 7.14 -3.29 -8.09
N ASP A 94 8.07 -3.46 -9.03
CA ASP A 94 8.18 -4.67 -9.85
C ASP A 94 8.81 -5.85 -9.08
N ALA A 95 8.87 -7.03 -9.71
CA ALA A 95 9.47 -8.22 -9.12
C ALA A 95 10.98 -8.10 -8.81
N ASN A 96 11.67 -7.10 -9.38
CA ASN A 96 13.09 -6.84 -9.15
C ASN A 96 13.33 -5.81 -8.03
N GLY A 97 12.26 -5.26 -7.44
CA GLY A 97 12.37 -4.21 -6.43
C GLY A 97 12.46 -2.80 -6.99
N ASN A 98 12.25 -2.58 -8.29
CA ASN A 98 12.26 -1.26 -8.88
C ASN A 98 10.93 -0.54 -8.68
N ILE A 99 10.98 0.73 -8.27
CA ILE A 99 9.79 1.60 -8.21
C ILE A 99 9.36 1.93 -9.65
N ILE A 100 8.15 1.53 -10.01
CA ILE A 100 7.56 1.76 -11.34
C ILE A 100 6.47 2.84 -11.33
N ALA A 101 5.90 3.13 -10.16
CA ALA A 101 4.99 4.25 -9.93
C ALA A 101 4.97 4.61 -8.44
N LYS A 102 4.51 5.82 -8.12
CA LYS A 102 4.29 6.27 -6.74
C LYS A 102 3.13 7.27 -6.69
N ASP A 103 2.59 7.47 -5.49
CA ASP A 103 1.57 8.49 -5.20
C ASP A 103 0.30 8.36 -6.06
N LEU A 104 -0.17 7.11 -6.21
CA LEU A 104 -1.40 6.79 -6.95
C LEU A 104 -2.57 6.56 -5.99
N HIS A 105 -3.72 7.15 -6.31
CA HIS A 105 -4.94 7.06 -5.50
C HIS A 105 -6.16 6.79 -6.39
N GLY A 106 -7.25 6.31 -5.79
CA GLY A 106 -8.55 6.20 -6.44
C GLY A 106 -8.50 5.40 -7.75
N ALA A 107 -9.05 6.02 -8.81
CA ALA A 107 -9.14 5.41 -10.14
C ALA A 107 -7.76 5.24 -10.81
N GLU A 108 -6.80 6.12 -10.53
CA GLU A 108 -5.47 6.07 -11.14
C GLU A 108 -4.68 4.85 -10.65
N LEU A 109 -4.75 4.55 -9.35
CA LEU A 109 -4.16 3.34 -8.77
C LEU A 109 -4.70 2.08 -9.45
N ARG A 110 -6.03 1.99 -9.55
CA ARG A 110 -6.70 0.86 -10.20
C ARG A 110 -6.28 0.72 -11.66
N ALA A 111 -6.32 1.81 -12.41
CA ALA A 111 -5.98 1.82 -13.83
C ALA A 111 -4.53 1.36 -14.05
N LYS A 112 -3.59 1.83 -13.22
CA LYS A 112 -2.18 1.44 -13.35
C LYS A 112 -1.96 -0.03 -13.05
N ILE A 113 -2.60 -0.57 -12.01
CA ILE A 113 -2.51 -2.00 -11.69
C ILE A 113 -3.13 -2.85 -12.81
N ALA A 114 -4.25 -2.42 -13.38
CA ALA A 114 -4.89 -3.11 -14.49
C ALA A 114 -4.04 -3.11 -15.78
N GLU A 115 -3.27 -2.05 -16.03
CA GLU A 115 -2.32 -1.97 -17.15
C GLU A 115 -1.16 -2.96 -16.98
N LEU A 116 -0.67 -3.12 -15.74
CA LEU A 116 0.53 -3.90 -15.46
C LEU A 116 0.27 -5.40 -15.31
N LEU A 117 -0.95 -5.80 -14.96
CA LEU A 117 -1.30 -7.19 -14.73
C LEU A 117 -2.02 -7.81 -15.93
N PRO A 118 -1.72 -9.08 -16.27
CA PRO A 118 -2.41 -9.79 -17.34
C PRO A 118 -3.92 -9.85 -17.05
N LYS A 119 -4.74 -9.87 -18.11
CA LYS A 119 -6.19 -10.00 -18.02
C LYS A 119 -6.61 -11.39 -17.57
#